data_AF-A0A963WUJ3-F1
#
_entry.id   AF-A0A963WUJ3-F1
#
_cell.length_a   1.000
_cell.length_b   1.000
_cell.length_c   1.000
_cell.angle_alpha   90.00
_cell.angle_beta   90.00
_cell.angle_gamma   90.00
#
_symmetry.space_group_name_H-M   'P 1'
#
loop_
_entity.id
_entity.type
_entity.pdbx_description
1 polymer ?
#
loop_
_entity_poly.entity_id
_entity_poly.type
_entity_poly.pdbx_seq_one_letter_code
_entity_poly.pdbx_strand_id
1 'polypeptide(L)'
;ISYLTIEHKGPVPEEFRKALGNRTYGCDDCLAVCPWNKFANTAARHAAFAARAELVAPKLVDLLALDDAAFRALFSGSPIKRIGRDRFVRNCLYAAGNSGDATLRPAVSVLADDPDLVVAEAARWALAQLPD
;
A
#
# COMPACT_ATOMS: atom_id res chain seq x y z
N ILE A 1 -4.23 7.35 -9.39
CA ILE A 1 -3.59 6.40 -8.44
C ILE A 1 -2.62 7.11 -7.51
N SER A 2 -1.50 7.67 -7.99
CA SER A 2 -0.46 8.27 -7.11
C SER A 2 -1.02 9.24 -6.05
N TYR A 3 -1.85 10.23 -6.46
CA TYR A 3 -2.56 11.12 -5.53
C TYR A 3 -3.38 10.38 -4.47
N LEU A 4 -4.16 9.36 -4.87
CA LEU A 4 -5.01 8.59 -3.96
C LEU A 4 -4.18 7.85 -2.90
N THR A 5 -3.03 7.34 -3.29
CA THR A 5 -2.15 6.58 -2.38
C THR A 5 -1.26 7.47 -1.50
N ILE A 6 -0.96 8.71 -1.91
CA ILE A 6 0.01 9.59 -1.22
C ILE A 6 -0.69 10.73 -0.49
N GLU A 7 -1.55 11.49 -1.17
CA GLU A 7 -2.07 12.76 -0.66
C GLU A 7 -3.50 12.65 -0.11
N HIS A 8 -4.34 11.79 -0.71
CA HIS A 8 -5.72 11.61 -0.28
C HIS A 8 -5.81 10.98 1.12
N LYS A 9 -6.50 11.65 2.04
CA LYS A 9 -6.56 11.25 3.46
C LYS A 9 -7.70 10.30 3.79
N GLY A 10 -8.89 10.53 3.24
CA GLY A 10 -10.10 9.79 3.59
C GLY A 10 -10.24 8.45 2.87
N PRO A 11 -11.45 7.86 2.93
CA PRO A 11 -11.82 6.71 2.10
C PRO A 11 -11.58 7.01 0.63
N VAL A 12 -10.96 6.08 -0.10
CA VAL A 12 -10.88 6.19 -1.56
C VAL A 12 -12.28 5.92 -2.12
N PRO A 13 -12.82 6.75 -3.05
CA PRO A 13 -14.11 6.47 -3.67
C PRO A 13 -14.15 5.05 -4.27
N GLU A 14 -15.26 4.33 -4.05
CA GLU A 14 -15.36 2.91 -4.37
C GLU A 14 -15.02 2.58 -5.83
N GLU A 15 -15.44 3.44 -6.76
CA GLU A 15 -15.17 3.32 -8.20
C GLU A 15 -13.67 3.25 -8.54
N PHE A 16 -12.79 3.77 -7.67
CA PHE A 16 -11.34 3.74 -7.88
C PHE A 16 -10.61 2.62 -7.15
N ARG A 17 -11.25 1.93 -6.18
CA ARG A 17 -10.57 0.95 -5.30
C ARG A 17 -10.01 -0.23 -6.08
N LYS A 18 -10.80 -0.77 -7.03
CA LYS A 18 -10.35 -1.85 -7.91
C LYS A 18 -9.18 -1.42 -8.80
N ALA A 19 -9.22 -0.20 -9.32
CA ALA A 19 -8.18 0.33 -10.20
C ALA A 19 -6.83 0.59 -9.49
N LEU A 20 -6.80 0.67 -8.15
CA LEU A 20 -5.53 0.75 -7.41
C LEU A 20 -4.68 -0.52 -7.60
N GLY A 21 -5.31 -1.68 -7.82
CA GLY A 21 -4.61 -2.97 -7.90
C GLY A 21 -3.84 -3.25 -6.62
N ASN A 22 -2.55 -3.57 -6.73
CA ASN A 22 -1.64 -3.86 -5.62
C ASN A 22 -0.79 -2.65 -5.16
N ARG A 23 -1.10 -1.43 -5.62
CA ARG A 23 -0.28 -0.24 -5.35
C ARG A 23 -0.55 0.31 -3.95
N THR A 24 0.41 0.09 -3.04
CA THR A 24 0.32 0.55 -1.65
C THR A 24 0.87 1.96 -1.45
N TYR A 25 1.74 2.44 -2.35
CA TYR A 25 2.28 3.79 -2.36
C TYR A 25 2.74 4.20 -3.76
N GLY A 26 2.18 5.28 -4.30
CA GLY A 26 2.56 5.80 -5.62
C GLY A 26 2.01 5.00 -6.80
N CYS A 27 2.49 5.33 -8.01
CA CYS A 27 2.19 4.61 -9.25
C CYS A 27 3.23 4.97 -10.31
N ASP A 28 3.86 3.95 -10.90
CA ASP A 28 4.88 4.13 -11.93
C ASP A 28 4.42 3.67 -13.31
N ASP A 29 3.13 3.38 -13.51
CA ASP A 29 2.61 2.86 -14.79
C ASP A 29 2.94 3.78 -15.96
N CYS A 30 2.82 5.10 -15.78
CA CYS A 30 3.15 6.08 -16.81
C CYS A 30 4.65 6.07 -17.16
N LEU A 31 5.52 5.78 -16.19
CA LEU A 31 6.95 5.60 -16.42
C LEU A 31 7.25 4.26 -17.07
N ALA A 32 6.55 3.19 -16.67
CA ALA A 32 6.74 1.83 -17.19
C ALA A 32 6.39 1.73 -18.69
N VAL A 33 5.34 2.42 -19.15
CA VAL A 33 4.95 2.44 -20.57
C VAL A 33 5.74 3.44 -21.41
N CYS A 34 6.51 4.34 -20.79
CA CYS A 34 7.23 5.39 -21.51
C CYS A 34 8.39 4.78 -22.32
N PRO A 35 8.45 4.97 -23.65
CA PRO A 35 9.48 4.38 -24.51
C PRO A 35 10.89 4.91 -24.20
N TRP A 36 10.98 6.06 -23.54
CA TRP A 36 12.24 6.67 -23.12
C TRP A 36 12.78 6.12 -21.80
N ASN A 37 11.91 5.55 -20.95
CA ASN A 37 12.31 5.13 -19.61
C ASN A 37 13.25 3.91 -19.63
N LYS A 38 13.23 3.11 -20.70
CA LYS A 38 14.19 1.99 -20.88
C LYS A 38 15.66 2.44 -20.93
N PHE A 39 15.91 3.72 -21.23
CA PHE A 39 17.25 4.30 -21.26
C PHE A 39 17.65 4.92 -19.91
N ALA A 40 16.70 5.11 -18.99
CA ALA A 40 16.93 5.74 -17.70
C ALA A 40 17.52 4.73 -16.70
N ASN A 41 18.84 4.71 -16.58
CA ASN A 41 19.56 3.84 -15.62
C ASN A 41 20.43 4.61 -14.61
N THR A 42 20.44 5.94 -14.67
CA THR A 42 21.30 6.78 -13.81
C THR A 42 21.03 6.51 -12.34
N ALA A 43 19.77 6.52 -11.90
CA ALA A 43 19.39 6.30 -10.50
C ALA A 43 19.85 4.94 -9.96
N ALA A 44 19.76 3.88 -10.78
CA ALA A 44 20.18 2.53 -10.40
C ALA A 44 21.70 2.42 -10.13
N ARG A 45 22.50 3.37 -10.61
CA ARG A 45 23.96 3.42 -10.37
C ARG A 45 24.33 4.11 -9.05
N HIS A 46 23.37 4.74 -8.37
CA HIS A 46 23.61 5.39 -7.09
C HIS A 46 23.16 4.49 -5.94
N ALA A 47 24.13 3.97 -5.17
CA ALA A 47 23.85 3.08 -4.05
C ALA A 47 22.88 3.68 -3.01
N ALA A 48 22.88 5.01 -2.84
CA ALA A 48 21.97 5.72 -1.94
C ALA A 48 20.48 5.60 -2.35
N PHE A 49 20.18 5.22 -3.59
CA PHE A 49 18.82 5.02 -4.10
C PHE A 49 18.46 3.54 -4.28
N ALA A 50 19.35 2.61 -3.90
CA ALA A 50 19.02 1.20 -3.89
C ALA A 50 17.89 0.93 -2.88
N ALA A 51 16.91 0.13 -3.29
CA ALA A 51 15.86 -0.31 -2.39
C ALA A 51 16.48 -1.10 -1.22
N ARG A 52 16.05 -0.78 0.00
CA ARG A 52 16.45 -1.56 1.19
C ARG A 52 15.84 -2.96 1.06
N ALA A 53 16.61 -4.00 1.40
CA ALA A 53 16.22 -5.39 1.17
C ALA A 53 14.88 -5.74 1.81
N GLU A 54 14.61 -5.23 3.02
CA GLU A 54 13.37 -5.44 3.77
C GLU A 54 12.13 -4.77 3.13
N LEU A 55 12.33 -3.86 2.16
CA LEU A 55 11.25 -3.23 1.40
C LEU A 55 11.09 -3.80 -0.01
N VAL A 56 11.89 -4.81 -0.38
CA VAL A 56 11.76 -5.51 -1.65
C VAL A 56 10.65 -6.56 -1.52
N ALA A 57 9.50 -6.28 -2.12
CA ALA A 57 8.32 -7.16 -2.14
C ALA A 57 7.93 -7.72 -0.76
N PRO A 58 7.68 -6.86 0.26
CA PRO A 58 7.22 -7.31 1.57
C PRO A 58 5.88 -8.03 1.44
N LYS A 59 5.66 -9.05 2.29
CA LYS A 59 4.38 -9.75 2.31
C LYS A 59 3.30 -8.80 2.80
N LEU A 60 2.15 -8.82 2.12
CA LEU A 60 1.05 -7.91 2.44
C LEU A 60 0.53 -8.13 3.87
N VAL A 61 0.53 -9.37 4.36
CA VAL A 61 0.15 -9.70 5.74
C VAL A 61 1.03 -8.98 6.79
N ASP A 62 2.33 -8.86 6.54
CA ASP A 62 3.26 -8.19 7.46
C ASP A 62 3.01 -6.68 7.47
N LEU A 63 2.64 -6.11 6.32
CA LEU A 63 2.29 -4.69 6.20
C LEU A 63 0.96 -4.35 6.90
N LEU A 64 -0.03 -5.26 6.83
CA LEU A 64 -1.32 -5.11 7.52
C LEU A 64 -1.16 -5.15 9.05
N ALA A 65 -0.16 -5.86 9.55
CA ALA A 65 0.11 -5.99 10.99
C ALA A 65 0.84 -4.79 11.61
N LEU A 66 1.19 -3.75 10.84
CA LEU A 66 1.93 -2.60 11.35
C LEU A 66 1.06 -1.73 12.28
N ASP A 67 1.53 -1.58 13.52
CA ASP A 67 1.14 -0.48 14.39
C ASP A 67 1.93 0.81 14.06
N ASP A 68 1.61 1.93 14.72
CA ASP A 68 2.29 3.22 14.47
C ASP A 68 3.79 3.17 14.78
N ALA A 69 4.22 2.45 15.82
CA ALA A 69 5.61 2.36 16.21
C ALA A 69 6.43 1.56 15.18
N ALA A 70 5.94 0.37 14.80
CA ALA A 70 6.50 -0.49 13.78
C ALA A 70 6.52 0.20 12.41
N PHE A 71 5.45 0.90 12.03
CA PHE A 71 5.39 1.68 10.80
C PHE A 71 6.49 2.76 10.76
N ARG A 72 6.63 3.55 11.84
CA ARG A 72 7.63 4.62 11.93
C ARG A 72 9.06 4.10 11.90
N ALA A 73 9.31 2.97 12.55
CA ALA A 73 10.59 2.30 12.54
C ALA A 73 10.92 1.78 11.14
N LEU A 74 9.99 1.02 10.53
CA LEU A 74 10.17 0.45 9.21
C LEU A 74 10.41 1.54 8.17
N PHE A 75 9.55 2.56 8.08
CA PHE A 75 9.65 3.58 7.03
C PHE A 75 10.55 4.77 7.39
N SER A 76 11.38 4.68 8.44
CA SER A 76 12.35 5.73 8.75
C SER A 76 13.27 6.03 7.56
N GLY A 77 13.42 7.30 7.20
CA GLY A 77 14.17 7.74 6.02
C GLY A 77 13.47 7.52 4.66
N SER A 78 12.25 6.95 4.65
CA SER A 78 11.44 6.76 3.44
C SER A 78 10.36 7.85 3.30
N PRO A 79 10.06 8.33 2.08
CA PRO A 79 8.91 9.19 1.81
C PRO A 79 7.56 8.60 2.27
N ILE A 80 7.46 7.27 2.38
CA ILE A 80 6.26 6.58 2.89
C ILE A 80 5.93 7.03 4.31
N LYS A 81 6.92 7.32 5.15
CA LYS A 81 6.70 7.77 6.53
C LYS A 81 5.83 9.02 6.61
N ARG A 82 5.86 9.90 5.59
CA ARG A 82 5.05 11.13 5.54
C ARG A 82 3.55 10.85 5.54
N ILE A 83 3.11 9.72 4.97
CA ILE A 83 1.68 9.42 4.89
C ILE A 83 1.15 8.82 6.21
N GLY A 84 2.01 8.31 7.09
CA GLY A 84 1.58 7.71 8.34
C GLY A 84 0.92 6.33 8.17
N ARG A 85 0.78 5.61 9.28
CA ARG A 85 0.33 4.21 9.31
C ARG A 85 -1.05 4.04 8.67
N ASP A 86 -2.03 4.86 9.04
CA ASP A 86 -3.43 4.60 8.67
C ASP A 86 -3.67 4.71 7.17
N ARG A 87 -3.13 5.74 6.51
CA ARG A 87 -3.22 5.88 5.06
C ARG A 87 -2.49 4.75 4.33
N PHE A 88 -1.37 4.29 4.87
CA PHE A 88 -0.61 3.18 4.29
C PHE A 88 -1.36 1.85 4.43
N VAL A 89 -1.84 1.53 5.63
CA VAL A 89 -2.62 0.30 5.90
C VAL A 89 -3.92 0.31 5.12
N ARG A 90 -4.62 1.44 4.99
CA ARG A 90 -5.77 1.62 4.09
C ARG A 90 -5.43 1.19 2.65
N ASN A 91 -4.30 1.63 2.11
CA ASN A 91 -3.89 1.22 0.76
C ASN A 91 -3.57 -0.29 0.69
N CYS A 92 -2.96 -0.84 1.73
CA CYS A 92 -2.70 -2.28 1.83
C CYS A 92 -3.99 -3.11 1.88
N LEU A 93 -5.04 -2.61 2.55
CA LEU A 93 -6.35 -3.25 2.57
C LEU A 93 -7.01 -3.25 1.20
N TYR A 94 -6.91 -2.16 0.43
CA TYR A 94 -7.37 -2.16 -0.96
C TYR A 94 -6.58 -3.17 -1.82
N ALA A 95 -5.26 -3.25 -1.64
CA ALA A 95 -4.44 -4.27 -2.30
C ALA A 95 -4.84 -5.70 -1.90
N ALA A 96 -5.18 -5.92 -0.62
CA ALA A 96 -5.63 -7.21 -0.12
C ALA A 96 -6.95 -7.62 -0.76
N GLY A 97 -7.96 -6.74 -0.74
CA GLY A 97 -9.24 -7.01 -1.42
C GLY A 97 -9.08 -7.26 -2.91
N ASN A 98 -8.21 -6.52 -3.60
CA ASN A 98 -7.92 -6.71 -5.02
C ASN A 98 -7.16 -8.01 -5.33
N SER A 99 -6.47 -8.61 -4.37
CA SER A 99 -5.72 -9.84 -4.57
C SER A 99 -6.60 -11.09 -4.71
N GLY A 100 -7.79 -11.08 -4.10
CA GLY A 100 -8.63 -12.27 -3.97
C GLY A 100 -8.01 -13.39 -3.11
N ASP A 101 -6.93 -13.11 -2.37
CA ASP A 101 -6.22 -14.09 -1.55
C ASP A 101 -6.94 -14.33 -0.21
N ALA A 102 -7.66 -15.44 -0.13
CA ALA A 102 -8.40 -15.85 1.08
C ALA A 102 -7.51 -15.91 2.34
N THR A 103 -6.21 -16.19 2.18
CA THR A 103 -5.28 -16.32 3.32
C THR A 103 -5.09 -15.01 4.09
N LEU A 104 -5.45 -13.87 3.48
CA LEU A 104 -5.38 -12.55 4.11
C LEU A 104 -6.59 -12.22 4.99
N ARG A 105 -7.70 -12.96 4.86
CA ARG A 105 -8.94 -12.67 5.62
C ARG A 105 -8.71 -12.51 7.12
N PRO A 106 -7.94 -13.37 7.83
CA PRO A 106 -7.78 -13.21 9.27
C PRO A 106 -7.12 -11.88 9.64
N ALA A 107 -6.08 -11.48 8.91
CA ALA A 107 -5.39 -10.21 9.15
C ALA A 107 -6.28 -9.00 8.83
N VAL A 108 -7.03 -9.07 7.73
CA VAL A 108 -8.00 -8.03 7.35
C VAL A 108 -9.14 -7.92 8.38
N SER A 109 -9.61 -9.05 8.92
CA SER A 109 -10.73 -9.08 9.87
C SER A 109 -10.40 -8.34 11.17
N VAL A 110 -9.17 -8.44 11.67
CA VAL A 110 -8.73 -7.69 12.87
C VAL A 110 -8.83 -6.18 12.65
N LEU A 111 -8.55 -5.71 11.43
CA LEU A 111 -8.56 -4.29 11.07
C LEU A 111 -9.97 -3.74 10.82
N ALA A 112 -11.01 -4.58 10.77
CA ALA A 112 -12.40 -4.10 10.63
C ALA A 112 -12.90 -3.31 11.85
N ASP A 113 -12.25 -3.50 13.00
CA ASP A 113 -12.50 -2.82 14.28
C ASP A 113 -11.37 -1.82 14.65
N ASP A 114 -10.54 -1.42 13.68
CA ASP A 114 -9.47 -0.44 13.90
C ASP A 114 -10.05 0.90 14.41
N PRO A 115 -9.40 1.59 15.38
CA PRO A 115 -9.88 2.87 15.89
C PRO A 115 -9.93 3.96 14.81
N ASP A 116 -9.13 3.86 13.75
CA ASP A 116 -9.25 4.75 12.59
C ASP A 116 -10.38 4.27 11.67
N LEU A 117 -11.40 5.12 11.50
CA LEU A 117 -12.60 4.79 10.72
C LEU A 117 -12.31 4.53 9.24
N VAL A 118 -11.24 5.11 8.68
CA VAL A 118 -10.86 4.91 7.28
C VAL A 118 -10.21 3.54 7.09
N VAL A 119 -9.39 3.10 8.05
CA VAL A 119 -8.82 1.75 8.07
C VAL A 119 -9.93 0.71 8.23
N ALA A 120 -10.81 0.90 9.22
CA ALA A 120 -11.94 0.01 9.48
C ALA A 120 -12.87 -0.15 8.26
N GLU A 121 -13.16 0.96 7.57
CA GLU A 121 -13.98 0.96 6.36
C GLU A 121 -13.30 0.24 5.19
N ALA A 122 -12.01 0.51 4.95
CA ALA A 122 -11.25 -0.20 3.93
C ALA A 122 -11.14 -1.71 4.21
N ALA A 123 -11.04 -2.12 5.47
CA ALA A 123 -11.01 -3.52 5.87
C ALA A 123 -12.33 -4.23 5.59
N ARG A 124 -13.47 -3.60 5.94
CA ARG A 124 -14.79 -4.14 5.60
C ARG A 124 -14.98 -4.28 4.09
N TRP A 125 -14.54 -3.30 3.31
CA TRP A 125 -14.54 -3.41 1.85
C TRP A 125 -13.68 -4.59 1.36
N ALA A 126 -12.47 -4.75 1.91
CA ALA A 126 -11.57 -5.83 1.52
C ALA A 126 -12.15 -7.22 1.85
N LEU A 127 -12.74 -7.42 3.03
CA LEU A 127 -13.42 -8.66 3.41
C LEU A 127 -14.54 -9.04 2.43
N ALA A 128 -15.28 -8.03 1.93
CA ALA A 128 -16.34 -8.25 0.94
C ALA A 128 -15.80 -8.64 -0.45
N GLN A 129 -14.53 -8.37 -0.75
CA GLN A 129 -13.89 -8.79 -2.01
C GLN A 129 -13.18 -10.14 -1.89
N LEU A 130 -12.72 -10.51 -0.68
CA LEU A 130 -12.05 -11.78 -0.47
C LEU A 130 -13.06 -12.93 -0.50
N PRO A 131 -12.73 -14.09 -1.12
CA PRO A 131 -13.54 -15.30 -1.00
C PRO A 131 -13.49 -15.83 0.44
N ASP A 132 -14.50 -16.60 0.85
CA ASP A 132 -14.56 -17.25 2.17
C ASP A 132 -13.52 -18.37 2.34
#